data_AF-A0A7S3RQN1-F1
#
_entry.id   AF-A0A7S3RQN1-F1
#
_cell.length_a   1.000
_cell.length_b   1.000
_cell.length_c   1.000
_cell.angle_alpha   90.00
_cell.angle_beta   90.00
_cell.angle_gamma   90.00
#
_symmetry.space_group_name_H-M   'P 1'
#
loop_
_entity.id
_entity.type
_entity.pdbx_description
1 polymer ?
#
loop_
_entity_poly.entity_id
_entity_poly.type
_entity_poly.pdbx_seq_one_letter_code
_entity_poly.pdbx_strand_id
1 'polypeptide(L)'
;VIGSALGLIFALIDPVQGLFVELPGHTGPAPLGFLFAGLTAIGKASVPLNMLVLGSNLSKGCDFKAVPLATNLGILFMKNLGQPAMMAGAIFILSRIFTGTAVTVWFVAMIVSCTPTANNIMVMVELSGQNKAGVTTCIFTQ
;
A
#
# COMPACT_ATOMS: atom_id res chain seq x y z
N VAL A 1 -4.24 -8.00 5.57
CA VAL A 1 -5.63 -7.54 5.86
C VAL A 1 -6.07 -7.89 7.28
N ILE A 2 -5.99 -9.17 7.70
CA ILE A 2 -6.36 -9.56 9.07
C ILE A 2 -5.50 -8.84 10.12
N GLY A 3 -4.17 -8.80 9.95
CA GLY A 3 -3.27 -8.09 10.87
C GLY A 3 -3.51 -6.58 10.96
N SER A 4 -3.82 -5.91 9.85
CA SER A 4 -4.15 -4.49 9.84
C SER A 4 -5.51 -4.19 10.49
N ALA A 5 -6.49 -5.08 10.32
CA ALA A 5 -7.79 -4.98 10.99
C ALA A 5 -7.68 -5.19 12.50
N LEU A 6 -6.92 -6.20 12.94
CA LEU A 6 -6.64 -6.44 14.36
C LEU A 6 -5.87 -5.28 14.99
N GLY A 7 -4.87 -4.74 14.29
CA GLY A 7 -4.13 -3.56 14.74
C GLY A 7 -5.03 -2.33 14.92
N LEU A 8 -5.98 -2.11 14.00
CA LEU A 8 -6.97 -1.03 14.13
C LEU A 8 -7.87 -1.23 15.37
N ILE A 9 -8.34 -2.46 15.61
CA ILE A 9 -9.18 -2.78 16.77
C ILE A 9 -8.42 -2.54 18.08
N PHE A 10 -7.17 -2.98 18.17
CA PHE A 10 -6.34 -2.76 19.37
C PHE A 10 -5.97 -1.28 19.57
N ALA A 11 -5.82 -0.50 18.49
CA ALA A 11 -5.56 0.92 18.56
C ALA A 11 -6.78 1.75 19.03
N LEU A 12 -7.99 1.22 18.95
CA LEU A 12 -9.21 1.89 19.43
C LEU A 12 -9.45 1.70 20.94
N ILE A 13 -8.66 0.83 21.60
CA ILE A 13 -8.80 0.51 23.02
C ILE A 13 -7.62 1.13 23.76
N ASP A 14 -7.80 2.33 24.31
CA ASP A 14 -6.79 3.11 25.03
C ASP A 14 -5.93 2.30 26.05
N PRO A 15 -6.50 1.42 26.91
CA PRO A 15 -5.67 0.65 27.85
C PRO A 15 -4.80 -0.42 27.17
N VAL A 16 -5.21 -0.93 26.00
CA VAL A 16 -4.39 -1.87 25.21
C VAL A 16 -3.30 -1.09 24.48
N GLN A 17 -3.63 0.08 23.91
CA GLN A 17 -2.66 0.96 23.28
C GLN A 17 -1.54 1.39 24.24
N GLY A 18 -1.90 1.72 25.50
CA GLY A 18 -0.95 2.13 26.54
C GLY A 18 0.07 1.07 26.95
N LEU A 19 -0.17 -0.21 26.63
CA LEU A 19 0.82 -1.27 26.84
C LEU A 19 1.95 -1.21 25.80
N PHE A 20 1.66 -0.76 24.58
CA PHE A 20 2.57 -0.78 23.43
C PHE A 20 3.15 0.60 23.08
N VAL A 21 2.43 1.68 23.36
CA VAL A 21 2.79 3.06 22.99
C VAL A 21 2.55 4.00 24.17
N GLU A 22 3.49 4.91 24.41
CA GLU A 22 3.34 5.92 25.46
C GLU A 22 2.25 6.94 25.08
N LEU A 23 1.21 7.00 25.91
CA LEU A 23 0.10 7.94 25.78
C LEU A 23 0.41 9.23 26.59
N PRO A 24 0.03 10.41 26.08
CA PRO A 24 0.17 11.65 26.83
C PRO A 24 -0.66 11.60 28.12
N GLY A 25 0.03 11.56 29.27
CA GLY A 25 -0.59 11.46 30.60
C GLY A 25 -0.19 10.23 31.41
N HIS A 26 0.51 9.25 30.82
CA HIS A 26 1.09 8.11 31.55
C HIS A 26 2.55 8.38 31.93
N THR A 27 2.88 8.26 33.20
CA THR A 27 4.25 8.38 33.74
C THR A 27 4.92 7.01 33.83
N GLY A 28 5.54 6.57 32.74
CA GLY A 28 6.40 5.37 32.74
C GLY A 28 6.64 4.79 31.34
N PRO A 29 7.75 4.08 31.12
CA PRO A 29 8.03 3.45 29.83
C PRO A 29 6.99 2.34 29.54
N ALA A 30 6.45 2.34 28.33
CA ALA A 30 5.49 1.31 27.90
C ALA A 30 6.12 -0.09 28.01
N PRO A 31 5.52 -1.04 28.78
CA PRO A 31 6.16 -2.31 29.10
C PRO A 31 6.38 -3.20 27.86
N LEU A 32 5.54 -3.07 26.82
CA LEU A 32 5.70 -3.75 25.53
C LEU A 32 6.23 -2.83 24.43
N GLY A 33 6.78 -1.67 24.78
CA GLY A 33 7.32 -0.71 23.83
C GLY A 33 8.44 -1.29 22.94
N PHE A 34 9.27 -2.19 23.48
CA PHE A 34 10.28 -2.92 22.69
C PHE A 34 9.65 -3.78 21.58
N LEU A 35 8.57 -4.50 21.90
CA LEU A 35 7.86 -5.34 20.93
C LEU A 35 7.24 -4.47 19.82
N PHE A 36 6.62 -3.35 20.18
CA PHE A 36 6.07 -2.40 19.22
C PHE A 36 7.15 -1.76 18.34
N ALA A 37 8.29 -1.37 18.93
CA ALA A 37 9.43 -0.83 18.20
C ALA A 37 10.01 -1.87 17.22
N GLY A 38 10.15 -3.12 17.66
CA GLY A 38 10.58 -4.24 16.83
C GLY A 38 9.64 -4.51 15.65
N LEU A 39 8.33 -4.58 15.91
CA LEU A 39 7.32 -4.76 14.86
C LEU A 39 7.29 -3.57 13.88
N THR A 40 7.44 -2.35 14.39
CA THR A 40 7.52 -1.14 13.56
C THR A 40 8.77 -1.14 12.69
N ALA A 41 9.93 -1.57 13.23
CA ALA A 41 11.16 -1.69 12.46
C ALA A 41 11.04 -2.75 11.36
N ILE A 42 10.44 -3.91 11.66
CA ILE A 42 10.15 -4.96 10.67
C ILE A 42 9.18 -4.44 9.60
N GLY A 43 8.11 -3.75 10.00
CA GLY A 43 7.14 -3.15 9.08
C GLY A 43 7.79 -2.15 8.13
N LYS A 44 8.65 -1.26 8.65
CA LYS A 44 9.41 -0.30 7.83
C LYS A 44 10.41 -0.99 6.90
N ALA A 45 11.05 -2.08 7.34
CA ALA A 45 11.98 -2.86 6.52
C ALA A 45 11.27 -3.71 5.44
N SER A 46 10.00 -4.05 5.63
CA SER A 46 9.24 -4.86 4.67
C SER A 46 9.06 -4.16 3.32
N VAL A 47 8.93 -2.83 3.30
CA VAL A 47 8.76 -2.03 2.08
C VAL A 47 9.99 -2.11 1.16
N PRO A 48 11.22 -1.76 1.61
CA PRO A 48 12.41 -1.87 0.77
C PRO A 48 12.74 -3.33 0.40
N LEU A 49 12.47 -4.30 1.28
CA LEU A 49 12.69 -5.72 0.99
C LEU A 49 11.79 -6.20 -0.16
N ASN A 50 10.52 -5.80 -0.14
CA ASN A 50 9.58 -6.01 -1.24
C ASN A 50 10.06 -5.39 -2.55
N MET A 51 10.57 -4.15 -2.51
CA MET A 51 11.12 -3.49 -3.70
C MET A 51 12.37 -4.18 -4.22
N LEU A 52 13.21 -4.75 -3.36
CA LEU A 52 14.38 -5.53 -3.76
C LEU A 52 13.97 -6.83 -4.46
N VAL A 53 12.98 -7.56 -3.93
CA VAL A 53 12.44 -8.76 -4.57
C VAL A 53 11.82 -8.44 -5.93
N LEU A 54 11.05 -7.35 -6.03
CA LEU A 54 10.49 -6.87 -7.28
C LEU A 54 11.60 -6.55 -8.31
N GLY A 55 12.64 -5.82 -7.90
CA GLY A 55 13.81 -5.52 -8.75
C GLY A 55 14.53 -6.78 -9.22
N SER A 56 14.73 -7.77 -8.35
CA SER A 56 15.29 -9.08 -8.71
C SER A 56 14.43 -9.81 -9.75
N ASN A 57 13.10 -9.79 -9.62
CA ASN A 57 12.22 -10.43 -10.60
C ASN A 57 12.21 -9.71 -11.94
N LEU A 58 12.30 -8.37 -11.94
CA LEU A 58 12.43 -7.57 -13.16
C LEU A 58 13.78 -7.80 -13.87
N SER A 59 14.85 -8.06 -13.11
CA SER A 59 16.20 -8.30 -13.67
C SER A 59 16.29 -9.57 -14.55
N LYS A 60 15.36 -10.51 -14.39
CA LYS A 60 15.29 -11.74 -15.21
C LYS A 60 14.80 -11.48 -16.64
N GLY A 61 14.38 -10.24 -16.94
CA GLY A 61 13.95 -9.80 -18.27
C GLY A 61 12.43 -9.72 -18.41
N CYS A 62 11.98 -8.78 -19.24
CA CYS A 62 10.56 -8.60 -19.59
C CYS A 62 10.26 -9.25 -20.94
N ASP A 63 9.13 -9.94 -21.02
CA ASP A 63 8.63 -10.44 -22.30
C ASP A 63 7.63 -9.42 -22.88
N PHE A 64 8.14 -8.53 -23.74
CA PHE A 64 7.34 -7.54 -24.44
C PHE A 64 6.45 -8.13 -25.55
N LYS A 65 6.61 -9.42 -25.88
CA LYS A 65 5.75 -10.13 -26.84
C LYS A 65 4.56 -10.80 -26.14
N ALA A 66 4.66 -11.04 -24.83
CA ALA A 66 3.59 -11.65 -24.05
C ALA A 66 2.35 -10.75 -23.89
N VAL A 67 2.49 -9.43 -24.05
CA VAL A 67 1.38 -8.47 -23.87
C VAL A 67 1.32 -7.51 -25.05
N PRO A 68 0.15 -7.34 -25.71
CA PRO A 68 -0.02 -6.33 -26.75
C PRO A 68 0.28 -4.93 -26.23
N LEU A 69 1.02 -4.14 -27.00
CA LEU A 69 1.40 -2.77 -26.63
C LEU A 69 0.18 -1.90 -26.26
N ALA A 70 -0.93 -2.08 -26.97
CA ALA A 70 -2.19 -1.38 -26.71
C ALA A 70 -2.76 -1.70 -25.31
N THR A 71 -2.70 -2.96 -24.89
CA THR A 71 -3.11 -3.37 -23.54
C THR A 71 -2.20 -2.78 -22.48
N ASN A 72 -0.89 -2.74 -22.74
CA ASN A 72 0.07 -2.19 -21.79
C ASN A 72 -0.10 -0.67 -21.60
N LEU A 73 -0.28 0.07 -22.69
CA LEU A 73 -0.63 1.50 -22.66
C LEU A 73 -1.95 1.75 -21.94
N GLY A 74 -2.97 0.92 -22.19
CA GLY A 74 -4.25 1.01 -21.51
C GLY A 74 -4.14 0.85 -19.99
N ILE A 75 -3.35 -0.13 -19.53
CA ILE A 75 -3.09 -0.33 -18.09
C ILE A 75 -2.33 0.86 -17.51
N LEU A 76 -1.33 1.38 -18.23
CA LEU A 76 -0.54 2.53 -17.80
C LEU A 76 -1.43 3.77 -17.63
N PHE A 77 -2.29 4.09 -18.59
CA PHE A 77 -3.22 5.22 -18.49
C PHE A 77 -4.24 5.02 -17.38
N MET A 78 -4.84 3.84 -17.26
CA MET A 78 -5.82 3.59 -16.20
C MET A 78 -5.20 3.64 -14.81
N LYS A 79 -3.95 3.24 -14.66
CA LYS A 79 -3.30 3.22 -13.35
C LYS A 79 -2.72 4.57 -12.97
N ASN A 80 -2.08 5.28 -13.89
CA ASN A 80 -1.48 6.59 -13.61
C ASN A 80 -2.48 7.75 -13.67
N LEU A 81 -3.62 7.60 -14.38
CA LEU A 81 -4.62 8.66 -14.51
C LEU A 81 -5.99 8.24 -13.97
N GLY A 82 -6.44 7.03 -14.29
CA GLY A 82 -7.75 6.52 -13.84
C GLY A 82 -7.84 6.34 -12.32
N GLN A 83 -6.84 5.70 -11.70
CA GLN A 83 -6.81 5.46 -10.26
C GLN A 83 -6.84 6.76 -9.41
N PRO A 84 -5.99 7.78 -9.67
CA PRO A 84 -6.07 9.03 -8.92
C PRO A 84 -7.37 9.80 -9.20
N ALA A 85 -7.90 9.76 -10.44
CA ALA A 85 -9.18 10.40 -10.74
C ALA A 85 -10.35 9.75 -9.99
N MET A 86 -10.40 8.42 -9.93
CA MET A 86 -11.40 7.69 -9.14
C MET A 86 -11.28 8.00 -7.64
N MET A 87 -10.05 8.06 -7.12
CA MET A 87 -9.81 8.39 -5.71
C MET A 87 -10.24 9.83 -5.39
N ALA A 88 -9.90 10.80 -6.24
CA ALA A 88 -10.34 12.19 -6.10
C ALA A 88 -11.87 12.30 -6.11
N GLY A 89 -12.54 11.55 -7.00
CA GLY A 89 -14.00 11.48 -7.03
C GLY A 89 -14.59 10.90 -5.74
N ALA A 90 -14.01 9.83 -5.21
CA ALA A 90 -14.45 9.22 -3.96
C ALA A 90 -14.32 10.19 -2.77
N ILE A 91 -13.19 10.90 -2.65
CA ILE A 91 -12.99 11.89 -1.58
C ILE A 91 -13.94 13.09 -1.76
N PHE A 92 -14.20 13.51 -2.99
CA PHE A 92 -15.15 14.58 -3.27
C PHE A 92 -16.59 14.22 -2.85
N ILE A 93 -17.01 12.97 -3.06
CA ILE A 93 -18.32 12.50 -2.57
C ILE A 93 -18.32 12.43 -1.04
N LEU A 94 -17.26 11.89 -0.45
CA LEU A 94 -17.13 11.78 1.01
C LEU A 94 -17.13 13.16 1.69
N SER A 95 -16.51 14.17 1.09
CA SER A 95 -16.49 15.53 1.64
C SER A 95 -17.83 16.25 1.57
N ARG A 96 -18.74 15.78 0.69
CA ARG A 96 -20.14 16.25 0.66
C ARG A 96 -21.00 15.61 1.74
N ILE A 97 -20.67 14.38 2.16
CA ILE A 97 -21.41 13.66 3.20
C ILE A 97 -20.88 14.01 4.60
N PHE A 98 -19.56 14.16 4.74
CA PHE A 98 -18.90 14.50 6.00
C PHE A 98 -18.31 15.91 5.93
N THR A 99 -18.94 16.85 6.62
CA THR A 99 -18.39 18.20 6.83
C THR A 99 -17.15 18.13 7.71
N GLY A 100 -15.96 18.31 7.13
CA GLY A 100 -14.70 18.35 7.89
C GLY A 100 -13.51 17.60 7.30
N THR A 101 -13.52 17.23 6.00
CA THR A 101 -12.37 16.56 5.39
C THR A 101 -11.14 17.48 5.37
N ALA A 102 -10.15 17.19 6.20
CA ALA A 102 -8.91 17.95 6.26
C ALA A 102 -8.11 17.84 4.94
N VAL A 103 -7.40 18.90 4.56
CA VAL A 103 -6.53 18.94 3.38
C VAL A 103 -5.47 17.83 3.42
N THR A 104 -5.06 17.40 4.60
CA THR A 104 -4.17 16.26 4.83
C THR A 104 -4.73 14.95 4.30
N VAL A 105 -6.05 14.71 4.41
CA VAL A 105 -6.69 13.48 3.89
C VAL A 105 -6.64 13.47 2.36
N TRP A 106 -6.90 14.61 1.73
CA TRP A 106 -6.77 14.77 0.28
C TRP A 106 -5.35 14.50 -0.19
N PHE A 107 -4.36 15.08 0.48
CA PHE A 107 -2.95 14.91 0.13
C PHE A 107 -2.50 13.46 0.25
N VAL A 108 -2.79 12.81 1.38
CA VAL A 108 -2.41 11.41 1.62
C VAL A 108 -3.08 10.49 0.60
N ALA A 109 -4.37 10.67 0.35
CA ALA A 109 -5.11 9.82 -0.57
C ALA A 109 -4.64 9.99 -2.03
N MET A 110 -4.29 11.20 -2.45
CA MET A 110 -3.67 11.43 -3.76
C MET A 110 -2.30 10.74 -3.87
N ILE A 111 -1.42 10.89 -2.89
CA ILE A 111 -0.11 10.23 -2.89
C ILE A 111 -0.24 8.70 -2.95
N VAL A 112 -1.16 8.13 -2.16
CA VAL A 112 -1.41 6.68 -2.15
C VAL A 112 -2.00 6.22 -3.48
N SER A 113 -2.86 7.02 -4.11
CA SER A 113 -3.44 6.66 -5.42
C SER A 113 -2.42 6.72 -6.57
N CYS A 114 -1.39 7.54 -6.46
CA CYS A 114 -0.32 7.65 -7.45
C CYS A 114 0.83 6.66 -7.22
N THR A 115 0.84 5.90 -6.11
CA THR A 115 1.93 4.97 -5.84
C THR A 115 1.74 3.66 -6.61
N PRO A 116 2.76 3.17 -7.33
CA PRO A 116 2.63 1.97 -8.15
C PRO A 116 2.42 0.73 -7.28
N THR A 117 1.25 0.08 -7.42
CA THR A 117 0.86 -1.16 -6.72
C THR A 117 1.54 -2.41 -7.28
N ALA A 118 2.85 -2.35 -7.53
CA ALA A 118 3.56 -3.41 -8.23
C ALA A 118 3.66 -4.73 -7.43
N ASN A 119 3.84 -4.64 -6.11
CA ASN A 119 4.28 -5.80 -5.34
C ASN A 119 3.16 -6.81 -4.99
N ASN A 120 1.97 -6.33 -4.64
CA ASN A 120 0.86 -7.22 -4.28
C ASN A 120 0.22 -7.89 -5.51
N ILE A 121 0.35 -7.28 -6.69
CA ILE A 121 -0.21 -7.82 -7.94
C ILE A 121 0.58 -9.04 -8.40
N MET A 122 1.91 -9.05 -8.27
CA MET A 122 2.75 -10.19 -8.67
C MET A 122 2.38 -11.47 -7.92
N VAL A 123 2.15 -11.39 -6.60
CA VAL A 123 1.71 -12.53 -5.79
C VAL A 123 0.31 -12.99 -6.17
N MET A 124 -0.63 -12.05 -6.42
CA MET A 124 -1.98 -12.42 -6.88
C MET A 124 -1.95 -13.12 -8.24
N VAL A 125 -1.06 -12.71 -9.14
CA VAL A 125 -0.88 -13.32 -10.47
C VAL A 125 -0.26 -14.70 -10.34
N GLU A 126 0.68 -14.87 -9.42
CA GLU A 126 1.27 -16.17 -9.10
C GLU A 126 0.24 -17.14 -8.52
N LEU A 127 -0.64 -16.68 -7.63
CA LEU A 127 -1.71 -17.50 -7.05
C LEU A 127 -2.87 -17.78 -8.01
N SER A 128 -3.14 -16.89 -8.96
CA SER A 128 -4.20 -17.07 -9.97
C SER A 128 -3.77 -17.88 -11.19
N GLY A 129 -2.52 -18.38 -11.23
CA GLY A 129 -1.99 -19.17 -12.35
C GLY A 129 -1.87 -18.38 -13.66
N GLN A 130 -1.93 -17.05 -13.58
CA GLN A 130 -1.85 -16.15 -14.74
C GLN A 130 -0.40 -15.97 -15.20
N ASN A 131 -0.21 -15.42 -16.41
CA ASN A 131 1.11 -15.26 -17.00
C ASN A 131 1.97 -14.24 -16.23
N LYS A 132 2.95 -14.75 -15.48
CA LYS A 132 3.91 -13.96 -14.69
C LYS A 132 4.71 -12.96 -15.54
N ALA A 133 5.13 -13.39 -16.74
CA ALA A 133 6.00 -12.57 -17.60
C ALA A 133 5.29 -11.31 -18.11
N GLY A 134 4.01 -11.42 -18.47
CA GLY A 134 3.22 -10.29 -18.94
C GLY A 134 2.99 -9.23 -17.85
N VAL A 135 2.78 -9.67 -16.61
CA VAL A 135 2.58 -8.76 -15.47
C VAL A 135 3.87 -8.07 -15.07
N THR A 136 5.01 -8.78 -15.11
CA THR A 136 6.35 -8.18 -14.96
C THR A 136 6.58 -7.08 -15.99
N THR A 137 6.22 -7.31 -17.27
CA THR A 137 6.30 -6.29 -18.33
C THR A 137 5.41 -5.09 -18.04
N CYS A 138 4.17 -5.30 -17.57
CA CYS A 138 3.27 -4.21 -17.20
C CYS A 138 3.79 -3.40 -16.01
N ILE A 139 4.39 -4.06 -15.00
CA ILE A 139 5.03 -3.40 -13.86
C ILE A 139 6.22 -2.58 -14.32
N PHE A 140 7.03 -3.07 -15.25
CA PHE A 140 8.19 -2.36 -15.75
C PHE A 140 7.84 -1.05 -16.47
N THR A 141 6.69 -1.01 -17.15
CA THR A 141 6.30 0.16 -17.94
C THR A 141 5.58 1.25 -17.15
N GLN A 142 5.04 0.95 -15.97
CA GLN A 142 4.25 1.88 -15.15
C GLN A 142 5.13 2.65 -14.17
#